data_AF-A0A9E3X233-F1
#
_entry.id   AF-A0A9E3X233-F1
#
_cell.length_a   1.000
_cell.length_b   1.000
_cell.length_c   1.000
_cell.angle_alpha   90.00
_cell.angle_beta   90.00
_cell.angle_gamma   90.00
#
_symmetry.space_group_name_H-M   'P 1'
#
loop_
_entity.id
_entity.type
_entity.pdbx_description
1 polymer ?
#
loop_
_entity_poly.entity_id
_entity_poly.type
_entity_poly.pdbx_seq_one_letter_code
_entity_poly.pdbx_strand_id
1 'polypeptide(L)'
;AIFERDGVIGAAFDTWMLHPGWVVDQSSNAGITMETVVDHIDHICQLAGNSRHAAIGTDLDGGYGREQSPEDLDTIADLQKLQSLLARRGYTDEDIAAILHGNWLRLIRQAWSTAK
;
A
#
# COMPACT_ATOMS: atom_id res chain seq x y z
N ALA A 1 -11.33 14.93 2.63
CA ALA A 1 -10.26 15.50 3.49
C ALA A 1 -8.83 15.28 2.97
N ILE A 2 -8.31 14.05 2.83
CA ILE A 2 -6.92 13.80 2.37
C ILE A 2 -6.74 14.15 0.89
N PHE A 3 -7.61 13.63 0.02
CA PHE A 3 -7.55 13.88 -1.42
C PHE A 3 -7.70 15.37 -1.76
N GLU A 4 -8.60 16.08 -1.08
CA GLU A 4 -8.80 17.54 -1.19
C GLU A 4 -7.53 18.36 -0.88
N ARG A 5 -6.63 17.81 -0.05
CA ARG A 5 -5.36 18.45 0.34
C ARG A 5 -4.18 17.92 -0.48
N ASP A 6 -4.46 17.23 -1.57
CA ASP A 6 -3.46 16.68 -2.46
C ASP A 6 -2.56 15.58 -1.84
N GLY A 7 -3.00 15.02 -0.71
CA GLY A 7 -2.25 14.07 0.10
C GLY A 7 -2.12 12.68 -0.51
N VAL A 8 -1.37 11.80 0.15
CA VAL A 8 -1.11 10.42 -0.26
C VAL A 8 -1.40 9.50 0.91
N ILE A 9 -2.00 8.33 0.64
CA ILE A 9 -2.31 7.28 1.61
C ILE A 9 -1.42 6.08 1.28
N GLY A 10 -0.57 5.69 2.23
CA GLY A 10 0.20 4.47 2.16
C GLY A 10 -0.60 3.27 2.66
N ALA A 11 -0.66 2.20 1.88
CA ALA A 11 -1.26 0.93 2.34
C ALA A 11 -0.30 0.22 3.29
N ALA A 12 -0.75 -0.01 4.53
CA ALA A 12 -0.08 -0.81 5.53
C ALA A 12 -0.26 -2.30 5.25
N PHE A 13 0.75 -3.10 5.60
CA PHE A 13 0.76 -4.53 5.33
C PHE A 13 0.39 -5.34 6.58
N ASP A 14 0.12 -4.65 7.68
CA ASP A 14 -0.24 -5.28 8.92
C ASP A 14 -1.64 -5.91 8.84
N THR A 15 -1.73 -7.21 9.11
CA THR A 15 -2.93 -8.04 8.92
C THR A 15 -4.17 -7.53 9.65
N TRP A 16 -4.03 -6.91 10.83
CA TRP A 16 -5.15 -6.27 11.54
C TRP A 16 -5.75 -5.07 10.79
N MET A 17 -4.99 -4.40 9.93
CA MET A 17 -5.47 -3.33 9.06
C MET A 17 -6.02 -3.88 7.74
N LEU A 18 -5.59 -5.07 7.32
CA LEU A 18 -5.99 -5.69 6.05
C LEU A 18 -7.28 -6.51 6.15
N HIS A 19 -7.51 -7.18 7.27
CA HIS A 19 -8.60 -8.13 7.42
C HIS A 19 -9.52 -7.80 8.60
N PRO A 20 -10.83 -7.57 8.36
CA PRO A 20 -11.80 -7.31 9.41
C PRO A 20 -11.84 -8.42 10.47
N GLY A 21 -11.85 -8.04 11.75
CA GLY A 21 -11.97 -8.98 12.86
C GLY A 21 -10.71 -9.82 13.14
N TRP A 22 -9.57 -9.48 12.53
CA TRP A 22 -8.29 -10.06 12.90
C TRP A 22 -7.88 -9.60 14.31
N VAL A 23 -7.41 -10.53 15.13
CA VAL A 23 -7.09 -10.30 16.56
C VAL A 23 -5.65 -10.72 16.85
N VAL A 24 -4.89 -9.80 17.45
CA VAL A 24 -3.50 -10.01 17.88
C VAL A 24 -3.39 -11.25 18.77
N ASP A 25 -2.35 -12.06 18.53
CA ASP A 25 -2.04 -13.32 19.21
C ASP A 25 -3.09 -14.45 19.09
N GLN A 26 -4.17 -14.25 18.32
CA GLN A 26 -5.24 -15.24 18.14
C GLN A 26 -5.49 -15.62 16.68
N SER A 27 -5.36 -14.65 15.78
CA SER A 27 -5.56 -14.84 14.35
C SER A 27 -4.24 -15.18 13.66
N SER A 28 -4.31 -15.96 12.58
CA SER A 28 -3.18 -16.17 11.67
C SER A 28 -3.28 -15.24 10.46
N ASN A 29 -2.18 -15.08 9.73
CA ASN A 29 -2.17 -14.40 8.44
C ASN A 29 -2.65 -15.28 7.26
N ALA A 30 -3.14 -16.50 7.54
CA ALA A 30 -3.50 -17.47 6.51
C ALA A 30 -4.58 -16.91 5.57
N GLY A 31 -4.32 -16.93 4.26
CA GLY A 31 -5.19 -16.39 3.21
C GLY A 31 -5.20 -14.86 3.08
N ILE A 32 -4.45 -14.13 3.92
CA ILE A 32 -4.21 -12.68 3.75
C ILE A 32 -2.94 -12.53 2.92
N THR A 33 -3.07 -12.07 1.68
CA THR A 33 -1.96 -12.07 0.70
C THR A 33 -1.67 -10.67 0.18
N MET A 34 -0.63 -10.54 -0.64
CA MET A 34 -0.33 -9.34 -1.41
C MET A 34 -1.50 -8.93 -2.32
N GLU A 35 -2.39 -9.85 -2.72
CA GLU A 35 -3.65 -9.50 -3.39
C GLU A 35 -4.55 -8.65 -2.47
N THR A 36 -4.67 -9.01 -1.19
CA THR A 36 -5.44 -8.24 -0.18
C THR A 36 -4.90 -6.82 -0.04
N VAL A 37 -3.59 -6.65 -0.02
CA VAL A 37 -2.96 -5.31 -0.01
C VAL A 37 -3.36 -4.53 -1.26
N VAL A 38 -3.31 -5.16 -2.44
CA VAL A 38 -3.64 -4.49 -3.69
C VAL A 38 -5.13 -4.17 -3.78
N ASP A 39 -6.02 -4.96 -3.17
CA ASP A 39 -7.44 -4.62 -3.06
C ASP A 39 -7.66 -3.33 -2.25
N HIS A 40 -6.88 -3.11 -1.18
CA HIS A 40 -6.91 -1.85 -0.42
C HIS A 40 -6.36 -0.67 -1.23
N ILE A 41 -5.26 -0.86 -1.96
CA ILE A 41 -4.70 0.17 -2.87
C ILE A 41 -5.71 0.54 -3.95
N ASP A 42 -6.34 -0.46 -4.57
CA ASP A 42 -7.37 -0.27 -5.60
C ASP A 42 -8.57 0.48 -5.03
N HIS A 43 -9.01 0.14 -3.83
CA HIS A 43 -10.09 0.86 -3.16
C HIS A 43 -9.76 2.35 -2.95
N ILE A 44 -8.52 2.69 -2.55
CA ILE A 44 -8.08 4.09 -2.45
C ILE A 44 -8.16 4.77 -3.81
N CYS A 45 -7.71 4.10 -4.89
CA CYS A 45 -7.77 4.64 -6.24
C CYS A 45 -9.21 4.88 -6.71
N GLN A 46 -10.12 3.94 -6.44
CA GLN A 46 -11.54 4.07 -6.78
C GLN A 46 -12.20 5.24 -6.04
N LEU A 47 -11.91 5.41 -4.75
CA LEU A 47 -12.41 6.54 -3.97
C LEU A 47 -11.87 7.89 -4.47
N ALA A 48 -10.60 7.92 -4.91
CA ALA A 48 -9.97 9.12 -5.46
C ALA A 48 -10.34 9.38 -6.94
N GLY A 49 -10.83 8.37 -7.65
CA GLY A 49 -11.04 8.37 -9.10
C GLY A 49 -9.75 8.35 -9.93
N ASN A 50 -8.60 8.08 -9.31
CA ASN A 50 -7.27 8.02 -9.94
C ASN A 50 -6.23 7.38 -9.00
N SER A 51 -5.04 7.06 -9.54
CA SER A 51 -3.93 6.45 -8.79
C SER A 51 -3.14 7.44 -7.92
N ARG A 52 -3.36 8.75 -8.05
CA ARG A 52 -2.47 9.82 -7.57
C ARG A 52 -2.34 9.92 -6.05
N HIS A 53 -3.26 9.29 -5.32
CA HIS A 53 -3.37 9.36 -3.87
C HIS A 53 -3.07 8.03 -3.17
N ALA A 54 -2.78 6.97 -3.91
CA ALA A 54 -2.42 5.67 -3.36
C ALA A 54 -0.90 5.46 -3.39
N ALA A 55 -0.35 4.82 -2.37
CA ALA A 55 1.05 4.45 -2.32
C ALA A 55 1.30 3.24 -1.41
N ILE A 56 2.54 2.75 -1.40
CA ILE A 56 3.01 1.73 -0.45
C ILE A 56 3.39 2.41 0.87
N GLY A 57 3.00 1.82 2.00
CA GLY A 57 3.47 2.22 3.34
C GLY A 57 3.51 1.00 4.25
N THR A 58 4.42 0.07 3.97
CA THR A 58 4.32 -1.32 4.42
C THR A 58 4.24 -1.52 5.93
N ASP A 59 4.97 -0.71 6.70
CA ASP A 59 5.24 -0.97 8.12
C ASP A 59 5.97 -2.31 8.37
N LEU A 60 6.85 -2.70 7.43
CA LEU A 60 7.73 -3.86 7.65
C LEU A 60 8.61 -3.63 8.88
N ASP A 61 8.78 -4.69 9.68
CA ASP A 61 9.42 -4.69 11.00
C ASP A 61 8.64 -3.94 12.11
N GLY A 62 7.40 -3.48 11.84
CA GLY A 62 6.50 -2.88 12.83
C GLY A 62 5.78 -3.90 13.72
N GLY A 63 5.39 -5.05 13.15
CA GLY A 63 4.95 -6.25 13.87
C GLY A 63 6.14 -7.18 14.11
N TYR A 64 6.21 -7.87 15.26
CA TYR A 64 7.35 -8.67 15.75
C TYR A 64 7.72 -9.93 14.91
N GLY A 65 7.62 -9.87 13.58
CA GLY A 65 7.91 -10.95 12.65
C GLY A 65 7.00 -10.91 11.42
N ARG A 66 6.82 -12.06 10.76
CA ARG A 66 5.98 -12.21 9.54
C ARG A 66 4.54 -12.62 9.83
N GLU A 67 4.24 -13.01 11.06
CA GLU A 67 2.92 -13.46 11.49
C GLU A 67 1.82 -12.40 11.33
N GLN A 68 2.24 -11.14 11.24
CA GLN A 68 1.37 -9.98 11.04
C GLN A 68 1.52 -9.32 9.66
N SER A 69 2.27 -9.93 8.73
CA SER A 69 2.34 -9.50 7.34
C SER A 69 1.58 -10.47 6.42
N PRO A 70 1.33 -10.14 5.14
CA PRO A 70 0.73 -11.07 4.19
C PRO A 70 1.52 -12.38 4.12
N GLU A 71 0.82 -13.52 4.00
CA GLU A 71 1.43 -14.85 4.07
C GLU A 71 2.43 -15.11 2.92
N ASP A 72 2.26 -14.43 1.79
CA ASP A 72 3.12 -14.52 0.60
C ASP A 72 4.17 -13.41 0.54
N LEU A 73 4.42 -12.72 1.66
CA LEU A 73 5.52 -11.76 1.84
C LEU A 73 6.58 -12.35 2.79
N ASP A 74 7.73 -12.73 2.25
CA ASP A 74 8.85 -13.29 3.03
C ASP A 74 9.88 -12.21 3.39
N THR A 75 10.20 -11.36 2.41
CA THR A 75 11.18 -10.26 2.55
C THR A 75 10.76 -9.02 1.79
N ILE A 76 11.47 -7.91 2.00
CA ILE A 76 11.25 -6.68 1.21
C ILE A 76 11.42 -6.87 -0.31
N ALA A 77 12.14 -7.91 -0.75
CA ALA A 77 12.29 -8.23 -2.17
C ALA A 77 10.94 -8.63 -2.82
N ASP A 78 10.00 -9.16 -2.04
CA ASP A 78 8.69 -9.58 -2.53
C ASP A 78 7.77 -8.41 -2.89
N LEU A 79 8.10 -7.17 -2.51
CA LEU A 79 7.33 -5.99 -2.92
C LEU A 79 7.26 -5.83 -4.45
N GLN A 80 8.21 -6.42 -5.19
CA GLN A 80 8.19 -6.45 -6.65
C GLN A 80 6.94 -7.17 -7.22
N LYS A 81 6.30 -8.05 -6.44
CA LYS A 81 5.04 -8.72 -6.83
C LYS A 81 3.92 -7.72 -7.13
N LEU A 82 3.91 -6.57 -6.45
CA LEU A 82 2.89 -5.52 -6.60
C LEU A 82 2.76 -5.02 -8.04
N GLN A 83 3.87 -4.93 -8.79
CA GLN A 83 3.84 -4.51 -10.18
C GLN A 83 2.92 -5.41 -11.01
N SER A 84 3.10 -6.73 -10.90
CA SER A 84 2.29 -7.70 -11.64
C SER A 84 0.84 -7.77 -11.15
N LEU A 85 0.62 -7.57 -9.85
CA LEU A 85 -0.71 -7.56 -9.23
C LEU A 85 -1.56 -6.37 -9.69
N LEU A 86 -0.96 -5.19 -9.76
CA LEU A 86 -1.58 -3.96 -10.25
C LEU A 86 -1.79 -4.04 -11.78
N ALA A 87 -0.79 -4.52 -12.53
CA ALA A 87 -0.92 -4.66 -13.99
C ALA A 87 -2.10 -5.59 -14.37
N ARG A 88 -2.30 -6.69 -13.64
CA ARG A 88 -3.45 -7.59 -13.84
C ARG A 88 -4.81 -6.95 -13.59
N ARG A 89 -4.86 -5.86 -12.82
CA ARG A 89 -6.07 -5.05 -12.57
C ARG A 89 -6.27 -3.92 -13.58
N GLY A 90 -5.36 -3.78 -14.57
CA GLY A 90 -5.48 -2.80 -15.64
C GLY A 90 -4.83 -1.44 -15.36
N TYR A 91 -4.04 -1.33 -14.29
CA TYR A 91 -3.21 -0.14 -14.08
C TYR A 91 -2.16 0.00 -15.16
N THR A 92 -1.94 1.23 -15.63
CA THR A 92 -0.89 1.53 -16.59
C THR A 92 0.48 1.49 -15.92
N ASP A 93 1.56 1.37 -16.70
CA ASP A 93 2.92 1.45 -16.17
C ASP A 93 3.18 2.80 -15.45
N GLU A 94 2.54 3.88 -15.92
CA GLU A 94 2.61 5.19 -15.28
C GLU A 94 1.92 5.19 -13.91
N ASP A 95 0.71 4.63 -13.81
CA ASP A 95 0.00 4.50 -12.54
C ASP A 95 0.76 3.61 -11.56
N ILE A 96 1.33 2.51 -12.04
CA ILE A 96 2.12 1.60 -11.22
C ILE A 96 3.35 2.34 -10.68
N ALA A 97 4.11 3.04 -11.53
CA ALA A 97 5.24 3.84 -11.07
C ALA A 97 4.82 4.93 -10.06
N ALA A 98 3.66 5.56 -10.28
CA ALA A 98 3.09 6.53 -9.35
C ALA A 98 2.80 5.91 -7.98
N ILE A 99 2.14 4.75 -7.93
CA ILE A 99 1.81 4.03 -6.69
C ILE A 99 3.07 3.52 -5.98
N LEU A 100 4.00 2.93 -6.72
CA LEU A 100 5.21 2.34 -6.14
C LEU A 100 6.15 3.40 -5.53
N HIS A 101 6.22 4.60 -6.11
CA HIS A 101 7.09 5.66 -5.58
C HIS A 101 6.69 7.10 -5.98
N GLY A 102 6.13 7.31 -7.17
CA GLY A 102 5.96 8.65 -7.76
C GLY A 102 5.08 9.59 -6.92
N ASN A 103 4.03 9.06 -6.29
CA ASN A 103 3.11 9.82 -5.45
C ASN A 103 3.79 10.34 -4.18
N TRP A 104 4.58 9.50 -3.51
CA TRP A 104 5.39 9.94 -2.38
C TRP A 104 6.41 11.00 -2.78
N LEU A 105 7.13 10.78 -3.89
CA LEU A 105 8.11 11.74 -4.39
C LEU A 105 7.47 13.11 -4.70
N ARG A 106 6.29 13.12 -5.32
CA ARG A 106 5.51 14.35 -5.57
C ARG A 106 5.22 15.08 -4.25
N LEU A 107 4.62 14.39 -3.29
CA LEU A 107 4.19 14.99 -2.01
C LEU A 107 5.39 15.53 -1.22
N ILE A 108 6.47 14.75 -1.10
CA ILE A 108 7.67 15.14 -0.34
C ILE A 108 8.35 16.34 -1.00
N ARG A 109 8.50 16.34 -2.33
CA ARG A 109 9.08 17.48 -3.05
C ARG A 109 8.26 18.75 -2.88
N GLN A 110 6.93 18.65 -2.93
CA GLN A 110 6.05 19.79 -2.69
C GLN A 110 6.24 20.35 -1.27
N ALA A 111 6.19 19.48 -0.26
CA ALA A 111 6.36 19.88 1.15
C ALA A 111 7.72 20.54 1.42
N TRP A 112 8.79 20.07 0.78
CA TRP A 112 10.12 20.66 0.92
C TRP A 112 10.34 21.90 0.06
N SER A 113 9.61 22.08 -1.04
CA SER A 113 9.70 23.29 -1.89
C SER A 113 9.15 24.54 -1.20
N THR A 114 8.19 24.37 -0.29
CA THR A 114 7.58 25.44 0.50
C THR A 114 8.41 25.85 1.71
N ALA A 115 9.54 25.17 1.99
CA ALA A 115 10.42 25.45 3.12
C ALA A 115 11.50 26.53 2.82
N LYS A 116 11.17 27.52 1.97
CA LYS A 116 12.03 28.68 1.70
C LYS A 116 11.42 29.97 2.22
#